data_AF-A0A412CCL7-F1
#
_entry.id   AF-A0A412CCL7-F1
#
_cell.length_a   1.000
_cell.length_b   1.000
_cell.length_c   1.000
_cell.angle_alpha   90.00
_cell.angle_beta   90.00
_cell.angle_gamma   90.00
#
_symmetry.space_group_name_H-M   'P 1'
#
loop_
_entity.id
_entity.type
_entity.pdbx_description
1 polymer ?
#
loop_
_entity_poly.entity_id
_entity_poly.type
_entity_poly.pdbx_seq_one_letter_code
_entity_poly.pdbx_strand_id
1 'polypeptide(L)'
;MTEEQKNLSNELKKIQINQLHNATLNISNNSLETKKLVVTSITAVCTILIGLYKEHIYEQIYLLLALIFAIVVLFYLVDICFYFYQDRLRENIDRKMNDMYREYQLEEINLDKYKNRIKRSMFNYSHMLYFLIMSLIILICGILKYKGI
;
A
#
# COMPACT_ATOMS: atom_id res chain seq x y z
N MET A 1 18.51 -37.18 -15.40
CA MET A 1 17.21 -36.92 -14.73
C MET A 1 16.15 -37.66 -15.52
N THR A 2 15.34 -38.51 -14.89
CA THR A 2 14.24 -39.19 -15.57
C THR A 2 13.13 -38.20 -15.91
N GLU A 3 12.28 -38.52 -16.88
CA GLU A 3 11.16 -37.66 -17.28
C GLU A 3 10.20 -37.38 -16.11
N GLU A 4 9.97 -38.38 -15.25
CA GLU A 4 9.21 -38.25 -14.01
C GLU A 4 9.84 -37.26 -13.03
N GLN A 5 11.17 -37.30 -12.85
CA GLN A 5 11.89 -36.35 -12.00
C GLN A 5 11.78 -34.92 -12.52
N LYS A 6 11.79 -34.74 -13.85
CA LYS A 6 11.60 -33.43 -14.49
C LYS A 6 10.19 -32.88 -14.25
N ASN A 7 9.17 -33.73 -14.45
CA ASN A 7 7.78 -33.35 -14.23
C ASN A 7 7.51 -32.99 -12.76
N LEU A 8 8.04 -33.78 -11.82
CA LEU A 8 7.95 -33.48 -10.39
C LEU A 8 8.63 -32.15 -10.05
N SER A 9 9.81 -31.88 -10.60
CA SER A 9 10.52 -30.60 -10.40
C SER A 9 9.69 -29.41 -10.88
N ASN A 10 9.07 -29.51 -12.05
CA ASN A 10 8.22 -28.46 -12.62
C ASN A 10 6.98 -28.21 -11.76
N GLU A 11 6.32 -29.25 -11.28
CA GLU A 11 5.18 -29.14 -10.36
C GLU A 11 5.58 -28.45 -9.05
N LEU A 12 6.72 -28.81 -8.46
CA LEU A 12 7.24 -28.15 -7.26
C LEU A 12 7.53 -26.66 -7.50
N LYS A 13 8.11 -26.29 -8.65
CA LYS A 13 8.35 -24.88 -9.03
C LYS A 13 7.02 -24.12 -9.15
N LYS A 14 6.02 -24.72 -9.79
CA LYS A 14 4.67 -24.14 -9.94
C LYS A 14 3.99 -23.93 -8.59
N ILE A 15 4.08 -24.90 -7.68
CA ILE A 15 3.55 -24.77 -6.32
C ILE A 15 4.20 -23.59 -5.58
N GLN A 16 5.53 -23.45 -5.67
CA GLN A 16 6.23 -22.34 -5.04
C GLN A 16 5.83 -20.98 -5.61
N ILE A 17 5.67 -20.86 -6.92
CA ILE A 17 5.18 -19.64 -7.57
C ILE A 17 3.77 -19.30 -7.09
N ASN A 18 2.88 -20.29 -7.02
CA ASN A 18 1.52 -20.10 -6.51
C ASN A 18 1.50 -19.65 -5.05
N GLN A 19 2.35 -20.21 -4.19
CA GLN A 19 2.47 -19.77 -2.80
C GLN A 19 2.89 -18.30 -2.69
N LEU A 20 3.88 -17.88 -3.48
CA LEU A 20 4.33 -16.48 -3.53
C LEU A 20 3.24 -15.55 -4.09
N HIS A 21 2.50 -16.00 -5.11
CA HIS A 21 1.39 -15.25 -5.67
C HIS A 21 0.26 -15.06 -4.65
N ASN A 22 -0.12 -16.13 -3.94
CA ASN A 22 -1.11 -16.06 -2.88
C ASN A 22 -0.67 -15.14 -1.73
N ALA A 23 0.61 -15.20 -1.35
CA ALA A 23 1.17 -14.25 -0.37
C ALA A 23 1.08 -12.80 -0.87
N THR A 24 1.34 -12.56 -2.16
CA THR A 24 1.22 -11.25 -2.80
C THR A 24 -0.21 -10.73 -2.78
N LEU A 25 -1.19 -11.60 -3.04
CA LEU A 25 -2.61 -11.28 -2.97
C LEU A 25 -3.04 -10.96 -1.54
N ASN A 26 -2.57 -11.74 -0.55
CA ASN A 26 -2.89 -11.51 0.86
C ASN A 26 -2.38 -10.12 1.33
N ILE A 27 -1.15 -9.76 0.96
CA ILE A 27 -0.62 -8.40 1.25
C ILE A 27 -1.46 -7.32 0.56
N SER A 28 -1.90 -7.56 -0.67
CA SER A 28 -2.78 -6.63 -1.40
C SER A 28 -4.12 -6.44 -0.70
N ASN A 29 -4.71 -7.52 -0.17
CA ASN A 29 -5.96 -7.48 0.58
C ASN A 29 -5.79 -6.73 1.90
N ASN A 30 -4.71 -7.02 2.65
CA ASN A 30 -4.39 -6.29 3.88
C ASN A 30 -4.18 -4.79 3.63
N SER A 31 -3.57 -4.42 2.51
CA SER A 31 -3.42 -3.03 2.08
C SER A 31 -4.79 -2.35 1.80
N LEU A 32 -5.76 -3.07 1.24
CA LEU A 32 -7.12 -2.57 1.05
C LEU A 32 -7.88 -2.44 2.38
N GLU A 33 -7.77 -3.43 3.26
CA GLU A 33 -8.38 -3.39 4.59
C GLU A 33 -7.82 -2.23 5.42
N THR A 34 -6.51 -2.00 5.34
CA THR A 34 -5.83 -0.87 5.98
C THR A 34 -6.38 0.46 5.50
N LYS A 35 -6.67 0.62 4.21
CA LYS A 35 -7.33 1.82 3.67
C LYS A 35 -8.75 2.01 4.21
N LYS A 36 -9.52 0.93 4.36
CA LYS A 36 -10.86 1.00 4.97
C LYS A 36 -10.75 1.46 6.43
N LEU A 37 -9.78 0.91 7.17
CA LEU A 37 -9.53 1.29 8.56
C LEU A 37 -9.22 2.79 8.70
N VAL A 38 -8.45 3.39 7.78
CA VAL A 38 -8.24 4.86 7.77
C VAL A 38 -9.56 5.61 7.77
N VAL A 39 -10.46 5.27 6.84
CA VAL A 39 -11.75 5.96 6.69
C VAL A 39 -12.61 5.78 7.95
N THR A 40 -12.60 4.58 8.52
CA THR A 40 -13.29 4.29 9.79
C THR A 40 -12.69 5.09 10.96
N SER A 41 -11.36 5.16 11.07
CA SER A 41 -10.66 5.91 12.11
C SER A 41 -10.92 7.41 12.00
N ILE A 42 -10.89 7.97 10.78
CA ILE A 42 -11.22 9.39 10.56
C ILE A 42 -12.66 9.67 10.98
N THR A 43 -13.61 8.82 10.55
CA THR A 43 -15.01 8.96 10.93
C THR A 43 -15.19 8.94 12.45
N ALA A 44 -14.57 7.98 13.14
CA ALA A 44 -14.65 7.87 14.59
C ALA A 44 -14.08 9.11 15.30
N VAL A 45 -12.91 9.60 14.88
CA VAL A 45 -12.28 10.79 15.45
C VAL A 45 -13.14 12.03 15.22
N CYS A 46 -13.69 12.21 14.02
CA CYS A 46 -14.62 13.30 13.73
C CYS A 46 -15.85 13.24 14.65
N THR A 47 -16.49 12.07 14.77
CA THR A 47 -17.68 11.92 15.63
C THR A 47 -17.39 12.26 17.09
N ILE A 48 -16.27 11.76 17.63
CA ILE A 48 -15.89 12.00 19.03
C ILE A 48 -15.59 13.49 19.25
N LEU A 49 -14.75 14.10 18.42
CA LEU A 49 -14.33 15.49 18.63
C LEU A 49 -15.45 16.50 18.38
N ILE A 50 -16.31 16.26 17.38
CA ILE A 50 -17.51 17.10 17.16
C ILE A 50 -18.46 16.98 18.36
N GLY A 51 -18.60 15.77 18.92
CA GLY A 51 -19.42 15.53 20.11
C GLY A 51 -18.90 16.24 21.36
N LEU A 52 -17.58 16.21 21.58
CA LEU A 52 -16.92 16.81 22.75
C LEU A 52 -16.85 18.35 22.68
N TYR A 53 -16.60 18.90 21.50
CA TYR A 53 -16.34 20.34 21.32
C TYR A 53 -17.51 21.08 20.66
N LYS A 54 -18.76 20.64 20.87
CA LYS A 54 -19.96 21.23 20.24
C LYS A 54 -19.99 22.76 20.26
N GLU A 55 -19.59 23.38 21.38
CA GLU A 55 -19.66 24.83 21.57
C GLU A 55 -18.39 25.58 21.13
N HIS A 56 -17.25 24.89 21.04
CA HIS A 56 -15.93 25.48 20.74
C HIS A 56 -15.25 24.85 19.51
N ILE A 57 -16.05 24.32 18.58
CA ILE A 57 -15.53 23.52 17.46
C ILE A 57 -14.59 24.32 16.55
N TYR A 58 -14.84 25.63 16.40
CA TYR A 58 -14.02 26.52 15.59
C TYR A 58 -12.64 26.75 16.23
N GLU A 59 -12.55 26.81 17.55
CA GLU A 59 -11.29 26.97 18.27
C GLU A 59 -10.41 25.71 18.19
N GLN A 60 -11.05 24.54 18.07
CA GLN A 60 -10.38 23.24 18.05
C GLN A 60 -10.22 22.64 16.64
N ILE A 61 -10.63 23.36 15.58
CA ILE A 61 -10.64 22.82 14.22
C ILE A 61 -9.23 22.48 13.72
N TYR A 62 -8.22 23.27 14.10
CA TYR A 62 -6.82 23.00 13.77
C TYR A 62 -6.30 21.74 14.47
N LEU A 63 -6.71 21.50 15.71
CA LEU A 63 -6.35 20.28 16.45
C LEU A 63 -6.98 19.05 15.79
N LEU A 64 -8.27 19.14 15.41
CA LEU A 64 -8.96 18.08 14.67
C LEU A 64 -8.27 17.76 13.35
N LEU A 65 -7.98 18.78 12.54
CA LEU A 65 -7.32 18.61 11.24
C LEU A 65 -5.90 18.05 11.39
N ALA A 66 -5.15 18.50 12.40
CA ALA A 66 -3.81 17.97 12.70
C ALA A 66 -3.85 16.49 13.10
N LEU A 67 -4.84 16.08 13.91
CA LEU A 67 -5.00 14.69 14.33
C LEU A 67 -5.37 13.79 13.15
N ILE A 68 -6.32 14.22 12.31
CA ILE A 68 -6.69 13.50 11.07
C ILE A 68 -5.47 13.37 10.16
N PHE A 69 -4.71 14.45 9.98
CA PHE A 69 -3.50 14.43 9.16
C PHE A 69 -2.48 13.41 9.69
N ALA A 70 -2.22 13.41 10.99
CA ALA A 70 -1.30 12.45 11.62
C ALA A 70 -1.75 11.00 11.40
N ILE A 71 -3.04 10.70 11.55
CA ILE A 71 -3.60 9.37 11.28
C ILE A 71 -3.35 8.98 9.82
N VAL A 72 -3.68 9.85 8.86
CA VAL A 72 -3.51 9.56 7.43
C VAL A 72 -2.04 9.31 7.09
N VAL A 73 -1.12 10.08 7.66
CA VAL A 73 0.34 9.89 7.48
C VAL A 73 0.79 8.54 8.03
N LEU A 74 0.37 8.16 9.25
CA LEU A 74 0.76 6.89 9.85
C LEU A 74 0.29 5.70 9.00
N PHE A 75 -0.96 5.71 8.56
CA PHE A 75 -1.48 4.65 7.70
C PHE A 75 -0.85 4.65 6.31
N TYR A 76 -0.50 5.81 5.75
CA TYR A 76 0.27 5.89 4.51
C TYR A 76 1.63 5.21 4.64
N LEU A 77 2.35 5.43 5.74
CA LEU A 77 3.63 4.75 6.01
C LEU A 77 3.47 3.23 6.10
N VAL A 78 2.40 2.75 6.73
CA VAL A 78 2.09 1.30 6.76
C VAL A 78 1.82 0.77 5.35
N ASP A 79 1.10 1.52 4.53
CA ASP A 79 0.75 1.10 3.16
C ASP A 79 1.96 1.08 2.22
N ILE A 80 2.93 1.98 2.41
CA ILE A 80 4.24 1.93 1.74
C ILE A 80 4.93 0.60 2.02
N CYS A 81 4.92 0.14 3.28
CA CYS A 81 5.50 -1.14 3.66
C CYS A 81 4.80 -2.30 2.95
N PHE A 82 3.47 -2.32 2.90
CA PHE A 82 2.74 -3.36 2.15
C PHE A 82 3.14 -3.39 0.69
N TYR A 83 3.19 -2.24 0.02
CA TYR A 83 3.59 -2.20 -1.39
C TYR A 83 5.04 -2.64 -1.60
N PHE A 84 5.95 -2.22 -0.70
CA PHE A 84 7.35 -2.64 -0.76
C PHE A 84 7.50 -4.16 -0.72
N TYR A 85 6.79 -4.83 0.21
CA TYR A 85 6.80 -6.29 0.31
C TYR A 85 6.09 -6.95 -0.87
N GLN A 86 4.99 -6.38 -1.36
CA GLN A 86 4.30 -6.87 -2.55
C GLN A 86 5.22 -6.86 -3.78
N ASP A 87 5.96 -5.78 -4.00
CA ASP A 87 6.91 -5.64 -5.10
C ASP A 87 8.12 -6.58 -4.96
N ARG A 88 8.57 -6.85 -3.72
CA ARG A 88 9.60 -7.85 -3.42
C ARG A 88 9.14 -9.28 -3.71
N LEU A 89 7.89 -9.62 -3.36
CA LEU A 89 7.34 -10.94 -3.70
C LEU A 89 7.19 -11.13 -5.21
N ARG A 90 6.74 -10.09 -5.93
CA ARG A 90 6.67 -10.11 -7.39
C ARG A 90 8.04 -10.31 -8.04
N GLU A 91 9.08 -9.64 -7.54
CA GLU A 91 10.45 -9.89 -8.00
C GLU A 91 10.86 -11.35 -7.79
N ASN A 92 10.54 -11.94 -6.64
CA ASN A 92 10.88 -13.34 -6.37
C ASN A 92 10.13 -14.31 -7.29
N ILE A 93 8.87 -14.01 -7.64
CA ILE A 93 8.10 -14.77 -8.63
C ILE A 93 8.81 -14.69 -9.99
N ASP A 94 9.12 -13.48 -10.46
CA ASP A 94 9.75 -13.26 -11.76
C ASP A 94 11.14 -13.92 -11.85
N ARG A 95 11.94 -13.88 -10.77
CA ARG A 95 13.22 -14.60 -10.71
C ARG A 95 13.04 -16.10 -10.89
N LYS A 96 12.06 -16.70 -10.19
CA LYS A 96 11.74 -18.14 -10.33
C LYS A 96 11.20 -18.47 -11.72
N MET A 97 10.45 -17.57 -12.34
CA MET A 97 10.00 -17.72 -13.72
C MET A 97 11.17 -17.67 -14.71
N ASN A 98 12.13 -16.76 -14.52
CA ASN A 98 13.34 -16.71 -15.34
C ASN A 98 14.18 -17.99 -15.24
N ASP A 99 14.26 -18.62 -14.06
CA ASP A 99 14.92 -19.92 -13.92
C ASP A 99 14.29 -20.99 -14.80
N MET A 100 12.95 -20.99 -14.94
CA MET A 100 12.26 -21.88 -15.88
C MET A 100 12.49 -21.44 -17.33
N TYR A 101 12.40 -20.14 -17.62
CA TYR A 101 12.59 -19.64 -18.98
C TYR A 101 13.97 -19.97 -19.54
N ARG A 102 15.03 -19.88 -18.71
CA ARG A 102 16.37 -20.35 -19.07
C ARG A 102 16.43 -21.83 -19.40
N GLU A 103 15.71 -22.67 -18.65
CA GLU A 103 15.65 -24.12 -18.90
C GLU A 103 14.98 -24.46 -20.24
N TYR A 104 14.03 -23.62 -20.68
CA TYR A 104 13.27 -23.80 -21.93
C TYR A 104 13.69 -22.84 -23.07
N GLN A 105 14.79 -22.09 -22.92
CA GLN A 105 15.27 -21.10 -23.89
C GLN A 105 14.21 -20.05 -24.30
N LEU A 106 13.39 -19.62 -23.34
CA LEU A 106 12.38 -18.57 -23.50
C LEU A 106 12.96 -17.20 -23.16
N GLU A 107 12.30 -16.14 -23.62
CA GLU A 107 12.68 -14.75 -23.33
C GLU A 107 12.52 -14.44 -21.83
N GLU A 108 13.60 -13.98 -21.18
CA GLU A 108 13.62 -13.67 -19.75
C GLU A 108 12.86 -12.38 -19.41
N ILE A 109 12.20 -12.37 -18.25
CA ILE A 109 11.57 -11.18 -17.69
C ILE A 109 12.65 -10.18 -17.25
N ASN A 110 12.54 -8.93 -17.68
CA ASN A 110 13.45 -7.87 -17.26
C ASN A 110 13.27 -7.52 -15.76
N LEU A 111 14.26 -7.88 -14.94
CA LEU A 111 14.27 -7.62 -13.50
C LEU A 111 14.67 -6.18 -13.15
N ASP A 112 15.17 -5.38 -14.09
CA ASP A 112 15.55 -3.98 -13.84
C ASP A 112 14.36 -3.10 -13.45
N LYS A 113 13.14 -3.53 -13.77
CA LYS A 113 11.89 -2.87 -13.32
C LYS A 113 11.77 -2.76 -11.78
N TYR A 114 12.57 -3.51 -11.03
CA TYR A 114 12.62 -3.50 -9.57
C TYR A 114 13.69 -2.58 -8.96
N LYS A 115 14.61 -2.00 -9.76
CA LYS A 115 15.72 -1.15 -9.27
C LYS A 115 15.26 0.03 -8.41
N ASN A 116 14.13 0.64 -8.75
CA ASN A 116 13.59 1.81 -8.07
C ASN A 116 12.46 1.48 -7.06
N ARG A 117 12.51 0.31 -6.42
CA ARG A 117 11.44 -0.18 -5.52
C ARG A 117 11.03 0.84 -4.47
N ILE A 118 11.98 1.48 -3.79
CA ILE A 118 11.67 2.42 -2.70
C ILE A 118 10.79 3.57 -3.25
N LYS A 119 11.22 4.21 -4.34
CA LYS A 119 10.46 5.28 -4.99
C LYS A 119 9.08 4.80 -5.47
N ARG A 120 9.03 3.62 -6.09
CA ARG A 120 7.76 3.01 -6.56
C ARG A 120 6.81 2.67 -5.42
N SER A 121 7.35 2.35 -4.24
CA SER A 121 6.58 2.06 -3.03
C SER A 121 6.09 3.32 -2.35
N MET A 122 6.82 4.43 -2.41
CA MET A 122 6.34 5.69 -1.85
C MET A 122 5.27 6.34 -2.72
N PHE A 123 5.44 6.32 -4.05
CA PHE A 123 4.56 7.05 -4.99
C PHE A 123 3.66 6.12 -5.80
N ASN A 124 3.19 5.04 -5.18
CA ASN A 124 2.27 4.14 -5.87
C ASN A 124 0.88 4.76 -6.07
N TYR A 125 0.23 4.44 -7.19
CA TYR A 125 -1.15 4.85 -7.47
C TYR A 125 -2.13 4.33 -6.41
N SER A 126 -1.87 3.18 -5.78
CA SER A 126 -2.68 2.69 -4.67
C SER A 126 -2.73 3.66 -3.49
N HIS A 127 -1.76 4.57 -3.36
CA HIS A 127 -1.71 5.57 -2.30
C HIS A 127 -2.48 6.86 -2.63
N MET A 128 -3.16 6.94 -3.78
CA MET A 128 -3.93 8.11 -4.20
C MET A 128 -4.95 8.58 -3.14
N LEU A 129 -5.57 7.64 -2.41
CA LEU A 129 -6.49 7.96 -1.33
C LEU A 129 -5.83 8.85 -0.26
N TYR A 130 -4.61 8.52 0.17
CA TYR A 130 -3.89 9.28 1.19
C TYR A 130 -3.55 10.68 0.70
N PHE A 131 -3.03 10.79 -0.54
CA PHE A 131 -2.69 12.08 -1.12
C PHE A 131 -3.92 12.98 -1.29
N LEU A 132 -5.06 12.40 -1.67
CA LEU A 132 -6.32 13.13 -1.77
C LEU A 132 -6.75 13.68 -0.41
N ILE A 133 -6.74 12.85 0.64
CA ILE A 133 -7.12 13.29 1.99
C ILE A 133 -6.15 14.35 2.52
N MET A 134 -4.84 14.14 2.39
CA MET A 134 -3.83 15.13 2.82
C MET A 134 -4.00 16.47 2.08
N SER A 135 -4.25 16.42 0.77
CA SER A 135 -4.46 17.63 -0.04
C SER A 135 -5.72 18.38 0.37
N LEU A 136 -6.80 17.67 0.67
CA LEU A 136 -8.03 18.28 1.20
C LEU A 136 -7.80 18.95 2.55
N ILE A 137 -7.04 18.33 3.46
CA ILE A 137 -6.72 18.93 4.77
C ILE A 137 -5.91 20.22 4.58
N ILE A 138 -4.88 20.19 3.74
CA ILE A 138 -4.05 21.37 3.46
C ILE A 138 -4.90 22.50 2.85
N LEU A 139 -5.80 22.16 1.92
CA LEU A 139 -6.72 23.12 1.31
C LEU A 139 -7.65 23.75 2.36
N ILE A 140 -8.26 22.94 3.23
CA ILE A 140 -9.14 23.41 4.31
C ILE A 140 -8.36 24.34 5.25
N CYS A 141 -7.17 23.96 5.68
CA CYS A 141 -6.31 24.81 6.52
C CYS A 141 -5.99 26.14 5.84
N GLY A 142 -5.70 26.14 4.54
CA GLY A 142 -5.45 27.36 3.77
C GLY A 142 -6.66 28.28 3.72
N ILE A 143 -7.87 27.71 3.54
CA ILE A 143 -9.13 28.47 3.54
C ILE A 143 -9.43 29.06 4.91
N LEU A 144 -9.26 28.28 5.99
CA LEU A 144 -9.49 28.76 7.36
C LEU A 144 -8.56 29.94 7.69
N LYS A 145 -7.26 29.77 7.41
CA LYS A 145 -6.26 30.82 7.60
C LYS A 145 -6.58 32.08 6.78
N TYR A 146 -7.03 31.94 5.54
CA TYR A 146 -7.43 33.08 4.70
C TYR A 146 -8.65 33.81 5.28
N LYS A 147 -9.60 33.08 5.88
CA LYS A 147 -10.78 33.65 6.55
C LYS A 147 -10.50 34.25 7.94
N GLY A 148 -9.27 34.13 8.45
CA GLY A 148 -8.91 34.61 9.78
C GLY A 148 -9.55 33.79 10.91
N ILE A 149 -9.91 32.54 10.63
CA ILE A 149 -10.33 31.54 11.62
C ILE A 149 -9.09 30.73 11.99
#